data_AF-A0A2N1E9M4-F1
#
_entry.id   AF-A0A2N1E9M4-F1
#
_cell.length_a   1.000
_cell.length_b   1.000
_cell.length_c   1.000
_cell.angle_alpha   90.00
_cell.angle_beta   90.00
_cell.angle_gamma   90.00
#
_symmetry.space_group_name_H-M   'P 1'
#
loop_
_entity.id
_entity.type
_entity.pdbx_description
1 polymer ?
#
loop_
_entity_poly.entity_id
_entity_poly.type
_entity_poly.pdbx_seq_one_letter_code
_entity_poly.pdbx_strand_id
1 'polypeptide(L)'
;MKKANVWSLALIASISLWLGAAPAWGATAPALSEVRVFKVESAKCSEAIPERVQTTQMCEHRGPTKVSVMEVGLGNSPMGRFNGAELNGQRTAVCQVGNISQACNGAGTLMGYIYVFDLNVQAQGWFEFTNTSINPPQNTLRTQLNIH
;
A
#
# COMPACT_ATOMS: atom_id res chain seq x y z
N MET A 1 32.25 -68.52 -23.52
CA MET A 1 31.80 -67.77 -22.32
C MET A 1 32.70 -66.55 -22.16
N LYS A 2 32.19 -65.34 -22.39
CA LYS A 2 32.97 -64.09 -22.32
C LYS A 2 32.36 -63.24 -21.19
N LYS A 3 33.12 -63.04 -20.11
CA LYS A 3 32.66 -62.30 -18.92
C LYS A 3 32.65 -60.80 -19.24
N ALA A 4 31.49 -60.16 -19.16
CA ALA A 4 31.37 -58.71 -19.27
C ALA A 4 31.85 -58.05 -17.97
N ASN A 5 32.69 -57.02 -18.12
CA ASN A 5 33.31 -56.28 -17.03
C ASN A 5 32.32 -55.23 -16.48
N VAL A 6 31.92 -55.37 -15.21
CA VAL A 6 30.83 -54.61 -14.55
C VAL A 6 31.35 -53.28 -14.00
N TRP A 7 32.13 -52.53 -14.77
CA TRP A 7 32.83 -51.35 -14.24
C TRP A 7 32.75 -50.14 -15.17
N SER A 8 31.54 -49.79 -15.60
CA SER A 8 31.31 -48.54 -16.36
C SER A 8 29.97 -47.84 -16.09
N LEU A 9 29.23 -48.22 -15.04
CA LEU A 9 27.90 -47.65 -14.74
C LEU A 9 27.87 -46.71 -13.52
N ALA A 10 29.02 -46.28 -12.99
CA ALA A 10 29.09 -45.49 -11.76
C ALA A 10 29.39 -43.98 -11.94
N LEU A 11 29.14 -43.39 -13.12
CA LEU A 11 29.53 -41.99 -13.40
C LEU A 11 28.40 -41.05 -13.87
N ILE A 12 27.12 -41.43 -13.78
CA ILE A 12 26.01 -40.58 -14.23
C ILE A 12 24.90 -40.50 -13.16
N ALA A 13 25.23 -40.15 -11.92
CA ALA A 13 24.23 -40.02 -10.85
C ALA A 13 24.43 -38.82 -9.91
N SER A 14 25.13 -37.76 -10.32
CA SER A 14 25.50 -36.68 -9.39
C SER A 14 25.45 -35.25 -9.95
N ILE A 15 24.76 -34.98 -11.07
CA ILE A 15 24.69 -33.61 -11.64
C ILE A 15 23.32 -32.92 -11.44
N SER A 16 22.32 -33.56 -10.85
CA SER A 16 20.96 -32.99 -10.75
C SER A 16 20.60 -32.37 -9.39
N LEU A 17 21.46 -31.54 -8.79
CA LEU A 17 21.10 -30.79 -7.55
C LEU A 17 21.72 -29.39 -7.44
N TRP A 18 21.89 -28.70 -8.56
CA TRP A 18 22.08 -27.25 -8.57
C TRP A 18 20.87 -26.56 -9.22
N LEU A 19 19.69 -26.76 -8.63
CA LEU A 19 18.65 -25.74 -8.74
C LEU A 19 19.14 -24.56 -7.93
N GLY A 20 19.88 -23.67 -8.59
CA GLY A 20 20.26 -22.39 -8.02
C GLY A 20 18.99 -21.70 -7.56
N ALA A 21 18.81 -21.60 -6.25
CA ALA A 21 17.92 -20.62 -5.67
C ALA A 21 18.47 -19.27 -6.13
N ALA A 22 17.93 -18.74 -7.23
CA ALA A 22 18.18 -17.36 -7.60
C ALA A 22 17.81 -16.55 -6.37
N PRO A 23 18.74 -15.79 -5.76
CA PRO A 23 18.37 -14.97 -4.64
C PRO A 23 17.37 -13.95 -5.19
N ALA A 24 16.12 -14.07 -4.77
CA ALA A 24 15.12 -13.05 -5.02
C ALA A 24 15.57 -11.83 -4.21
N TRP A 25 16.45 -11.01 -4.79
CA TRP A 25 16.78 -9.69 -4.29
C TRP A 25 15.54 -8.82 -4.53
N GLY A 26 14.52 -9.02 -3.70
CA GLY A 26 13.48 -8.03 -3.54
C GLY A 26 14.15 -6.77 -2.98
N ALA A 27 13.98 -5.64 -3.66
CA ALA A 27 14.35 -4.36 -3.08
C ALA A 27 13.67 -4.26 -1.71
N THR A 28 14.42 -3.84 -0.69
CA THR A 28 13.87 -3.64 0.64
C THR A 28 12.73 -2.64 0.55
N ALA A 29 11.58 -2.98 1.13
CA ALA A 29 10.45 -2.08 1.24
C ALA A 29 10.91 -0.70 1.76
N PRO A 30 10.49 0.42 1.17
CA PRO A 30 10.76 1.74 1.75
C PRO A 30 10.05 1.89 3.11
N ALA A 31 10.70 2.57 4.06
CA ALA A 31 10.06 2.94 5.32
C ALA A 31 8.89 3.90 5.06
N LEU A 32 7.85 3.83 5.90
CA LEU A 32 6.71 4.74 5.81
C LEU A 32 7.18 6.19 6.01
N SER A 33 6.96 7.03 5.00
CA SER A 33 7.43 8.42 4.98
C SER A 33 6.29 9.44 4.94
N GLU A 34 5.12 9.07 4.41
CA GLU A 34 3.97 9.96 4.34
C GLU A 34 2.65 9.19 4.44
N VAL A 35 1.70 9.78 5.16
CA VAL A 35 0.27 9.46 5.05
C VAL A 35 -0.49 10.77 4.90
N ARG A 36 -1.34 10.88 3.87
CA ARG A 36 -2.02 12.16 3.57
C ARG A 36 -3.36 11.96 2.90
N VAL A 37 -4.36 12.72 3.33
CA VAL A 37 -5.62 12.84 2.58
C VAL A 37 -5.38 13.70 1.35
N PHE A 38 -5.73 13.18 0.16
CA PHE A 38 -5.55 13.91 -1.10
C PHE A 38 -6.86 14.12 -1.87
N LYS A 39 -7.94 13.42 -1.51
CA LYS A 39 -9.24 13.59 -2.16
C LYS A 39 -10.39 13.29 -1.20
N VAL A 40 -11.45 14.09 -1.27
CA VAL A 40 -12.76 13.82 -0.66
C VAL A 40 -13.82 13.90 -1.74
N GLU A 41 -14.74 12.96 -1.76
CA GLU A 41 -15.77 12.87 -2.80
C GLU A 41 -17.12 12.52 -2.20
N SER A 42 -18.13 13.29 -2.54
CA SER A 42 -19.53 13.05 -2.17
C SER A 42 -20.41 13.14 -3.41
N ALA A 43 -21.72 12.90 -3.27
CA ALA A 43 -22.65 12.99 -4.38
C ALA A 43 -22.68 14.37 -5.06
N LYS A 44 -22.31 15.44 -4.34
CA LYS A 44 -22.37 16.82 -4.84
C LYS A 44 -21.09 17.26 -5.56
N CYS A 45 -19.93 16.76 -5.13
CA CYS A 45 -18.64 17.28 -5.57
C CYS A 45 -17.50 16.31 -5.25
N SER A 46 -16.42 16.44 -6.02
CA SER A 46 -15.12 15.81 -5.77
C SER A 46 -14.11 16.93 -5.53
N GLU A 47 -13.39 16.86 -4.42
CA GLU A 47 -12.45 17.88 -3.98
C GLU A 47 -11.07 17.26 -3.79
N ALA A 48 -10.08 17.81 -4.50
CA ALA A 48 -8.69 17.49 -4.25
C ALA A 48 -8.22 18.28 -3.02
N ILE A 49 -7.57 17.61 -2.08
CA ILE A 49 -7.04 18.21 -0.85
C ILE A 49 -5.56 18.53 -1.06
N PRO A 50 -5.18 19.82 -1.11
CA PRO A 50 -3.79 20.22 -1.24
C PRO A 50 -2.96 19.77 -0.03
N GLU A 51 -1.65 19.73 -0.19
CA GLU A 51 -0.75 19.49 0.94
C GLU A 51 -0.96 20.50 2.06
N ARG A 52 -0.83 20.05 3.31
CA ARG A 52 -0.94 20.85 4.54
C ARG A 52 -2.34 21.46 4.80
N VAL A 53 -3.34 21.18 3.96
CA VAL A 53 -4.73 21.55 4.23
C VAL A 53 -5.38 20.51 5.13
N GLN A 54 -6.10 20.96 6.16
CA GLN A 54 -6.74 20.12 7.19
C GLN A 54 -8.26 20.32 7.26
N THR A 55 -8.86 20.97 6.27
CA THR A 55 -10.32 21.07 6.12
C THR A 55 -10.70 21.01 4.65
N THR A 56 -11.86 20.45 4.34
CA THR A 56 -12.52 20.71 3.04
C THR A 56 -12.80 22.21 2.92
N GLN A 57 -12.88 22.73 1.70
CA GLN A 57 -13.05 24.15 1.39
C GLN A 57 -13.94 24.41 0.18
N MET A 58 -14.06 23.45 -0.74
CA MET A 58 -14.76 23.66 -2.02
C MET A 58 -16.29 23.56 -1.88
N CYS A 59 -16.78 22.65 -1.05
CA CYS A 59 -18.19 22.32 -0.92
C CYS A 59 -18.47 21.60 0.40
N GLU A 60 -19.75 21.59 0.81
CA GLU A 60 -20.20 20.73 1.90
C GLU A 60 -20.38 19.28 1.43
N HIS A 61 -19.59 18.38 2.01
CA HIS A 61 -19.71 16.95 1.81
C HIS A 61 -20.76 16.40 2.80
N ARG A 62 -21.87 15.89 2.25
CA ARG A 62 -23.01 15.36 3.02
C ARG A 62 -23.43 13.99 2.51
N GLY A 63 -23.90 13.15 3.42
CA GLY A 63 -24.33 11.80 3.11
C GLY A 63 -23.14 10.86 2.83
N PRO A 64 -23.31 9.87 1.95
CA PRO A 64 -22.23 8.98 1.54
C PRO A 64 -21.06 9.75 0.94
N THR A 65 -19.90 9.61 1.57
CA THR A 65 -18.66 10.32 1.24
C THR A 65 -17.49 9.35 1.24
N LYS A 66 -16.60 9.50 0.27
CA LYS A 66 -15.34 8.78 0.14
C LYS A 66 -14.17 9.67 0.50
N VAL A 67 -13.27 9.16 1.32
CA VAL A 67 -12.00 9.84 1.65
C VAL A 67 -10.85 8.99 1.14
N SER A 68 -10.02 9.58 0.30
CA SER A 68 -8.84 8.93 -0.28
C SER A 68 -7.56 9.39 0.42
N VAL A 69 -6.81 8.43 0.94
CA VAL A 69 -5.54 8.64 1.62
C VAL A 69 -4.43 8.01 0.79
N MET A 70 -3.34 8.75 0.60
CA MET A 70 -2.11 8.24 0.01
C MET A 70 -1.13 7.86 1.12
N GLU A 71 -0.56 6.67 1.01
CA GLU A 71 0.56 6.18 1.78
C GLU A 71 1.80 6.12 0.88
N VAL A 72 2.90 6.73 1.30
CA VAL A 72 4.21 6.62 0.66
C VAL A 72 5.18 5.93 1.60
N GLY A 73 5.87 4.92 1.10
CA GLY A 73 6.52 3.92 1.95
C GLY A 73 5.52 2.85 2.39
N LEU A 74 5.99 1.85 3.15
CA LEU A 74 5.13 0.75 3.59
C LEU A 74 4.88 0.80 5.10
N GLY A 75 3.61 0.86 5.48
CA GLY A 75 3.17 0.60 6.85
C GLY A 75 2.49 -0.76 7.03
N ASN A 76 2.28 -1.18 8.28
CA ASN A 76 1.69 -2.49 8.61
C ASN A 76 0.48 -2.44 9.57
N SER A 77 0.07 -1.26 10.02
CA SER A 77 -1.05 -1.08 10.95
C SER A 77 -1.95 0.10 10.53
N PRO A 78 -2.54 0.09 9.31
CA PRO A 78 -3.40 1.16 8.84
C PRO A 78 -4.73 1.17 9.59
N MET A 79 -5.18 2.36 9.98
CA MET A 79 -6.40 2.54 10.76
C MET A 79 -7.07 3.87 10.39
N GLY A 80 -8.28 3.78 9.84
CA GLY A 80 -9.11 4.94 9.50
C GLY A 80 -10.24 5.13 10.51
N ARG A 81 -10.51 6.38 10.88
CA ARG A 81 -11.61 6.74 11.78
C ARG A 81 -12.38 7.96 11.28
N PHE A 82 -13.66 8.02 11.60
CA PHE A 82 -14.46 9.24 11.49
C PHE A 82 -15.18 9.49 12.81
N ASN A 83 -14.91 10.65 13.43
CA ASN A 83 -15.39 11.00 14.77
C ASN A 83 -15.12 9.89 15.81
N GLY A 84 -13.96 9.24 15.71
CA GLY A 84 -13.54 8.14 16.60
C GLY A 84 -14.08 6.75 16.23
N ALA A 85 -15.10 6.65 15.38
CA ALA A 85 -15.59 5.36 14.89
C ALA A 85 -14.66 4.78 13.82
N GLU A 86 -14.30 3.51 13.96
CA GLU A 86 -13.45 2.80 13.01
C GLU A 86 -14.13 2.58 11.67
N LEU A 87 -13.36 2.76 10.59
CA LEU A 87 -13.82 2.62 9.22
C LEU A 87 -13.11 1.45 8.54
N ASN A 88 -13.87 0.73 7.71
CA ASN A 88 -13.28 -0.21 6.76
C ASN A 88 -12.86 0.54 5.50
N GLY A 89 -11.58 0.43 5.14
CA GLY A 89 -11.02 1.01 3.93
C GLY A 89 -10.66 -0.07 2.91
N GLN A 90 -10.87 0.23 1.63
CA GLN A 90 -10.27 -0.54 0.54
C GLN A 90 -8.87 0.00 0.26
N ARG A 91 -7.91 -0.89 0.01
CA ARG A 91 -6.53 -0.48 -0.34
C ARG A 91 -6.15 -0.95 -1.74
N THR A 92 -5.48 -0.07 -2.48
CA THR A 92 -4.93 -0.35 -3.81
C THR A 92 -3.43 -0.13 -3.78
N ALA A 93 -2.66 -1.13 -4.20
CA ALA A 93 -1.21 -1.02 -4.27
C ALA A 93 -0.77 -0.09 -5.40
N VAL A 94 0.19 0.79 -5.12
CA VAL A 94 0.77 1.71 -6.10
C VAL A 94 2.21 1.30 -6.40
N CYS A 95 2.48 1.04 -7.68
CA CYS A 95 3.78 0.64 -8.18
C CYS A 95 4.36 1.75 -9.06
N GLN A 96 5.68 1.93 -8.96
CA GLN A 96 6.46 2.74 -9.88
C GLN A 96 6.99 1.87 -11.02
N VAL A 97 6.64 2.24 -12.25
CA VAL A 97 7.17 1.63 -13.48
C VAL A 97 7.88 2.74 -14.27
N GLY A 98 9.21 2.71 -14.27
CA GLY A 98 10.01 3.83 -14.76
C GLY A 98 9.76 5.10 -13.94
N ASN A 99 9.23 6.14 -14.59
CA ASN A 99 8.91 7.43 -13.96
C ASN A 99 7.40 7.62 -13.70
N ILE A 100 6.60 6.55 -13.85
CA ILE A 100 5.14 6.61 -13.72
C ILE A 100 4.72 5.85 -12.47
N SER A 101 3.94 6.52 -11.61
CA SER A 101 3.24 5.90 -10.48
C SER A 101 1.84 5.47 -10.93
N GLN A 102 1.54 4.18 -10.79
CA GLN A 102 0.27 3.61 -11.23
C GLN A 102 -0.18 2.46 -10.32
N ALA A 103 -1.42 1.98 -10.49
CA ALA A 103 -1.86 0.77 -9.80
C ALA A 103 -0.96 -0.41 -10.18
N CYS A 104 -0.56 -1.20 -9.18
CA CYS A 104 0.26 -2.38 -9.41
C CYS A 104 -0.47 -3.40 -10.29
N ASN A 105 0.19 -3.85 -11.35
CA ASN A 105 -0.32 -4.88 -12.27
C ASN A 105 0.76 -5.92 -12.60
N GLY A 106 1.39 -6.48 -11.56
CA GLY A 106 2.42 -7.51 -11.69
C GLY A 106 3.82 -7.04 -12.12
N ALA A 107 4.02 -5.73 -12.31
CA ALA A 107 5.31 -5.13 -12.66
C ALA A 107 5.56 -3.84 -11.87
N GLY A 108 6.85 -3.48 -11.71
CA GLY A 108 7.29 -2.27 -11.03
C GLY A 108 7.68 -2.48 -9.56
N THR A 109 8.10 -1.40 -8.93
CA THR A 109 8.47 -1.36 -7.50
C THR A 109 7.29 -0.86 -6.70
N LEU A 110 6.88 -1.59 -5.66
CA LEU A 110 5.83 -1.14 -4.74
C LEU A 110 6.31 0.09 -3.96
N MET A 111 5.59 1.20 -4.12
CA MET A 111 5.93 2.49 -3.48
C MET A 111 5.03 2.83 -2.30
N GLY A 112 3.86 2.21 -2.20
CA GLY A 112 2.87 2.47 -1.17
C GLY A 112 1.47 2.04 -1.58
N TYR A 113 0.48 2.64 -0.94
CA TYR A 113 -0.93 2.30 -1.12
C TYR A 113 -1.81 3.53 -1.21
N ILE A 114 -2.94 3.40 -1.92
CA ILE A 114 -4.07 4.32 -1.80
C ILE A 114 -5.15 3.63 -1.00
N TYR A 115 -5.61 4.27 0.06
CA TYR A 115 -6.76 3.82 0.84
C TYR A 115 -7.98 4.64 0.46
N VAL A 116 -9.12 4.00 0.32
CA VAL A 116 -10.42 4.65 0.13
C VAL A 116 -11.34 4.18 1.24
N PHE A 117 -11.81 5.14 2.04
CA PHE A 117 -12.75 4.90 3.13
C PHE A 117 -14.11 5.43 2.75
N ASP A 118 -15.14 4.59 2.90
CA ASP A 118 -16.54 5.01 2.80
C ASP A 118 -17.03 5.41 4.19
N LEU A 119 -17.64 6.59 4.29
CA LEU A 119 -18.29 7.07 5.50
C LEU A 119 -19.57 7.84 5.17
N ASN A 120 -20.36 8.18 6.20
CA ASN A 120 -21.59 8.95 6.05
C ASN A 120 -21.50 10.25 6.86
N VAL A 121 -21.36 11.38 6.17
CA VAL A 121 -21.21 12.71 6.79
C VAL A 121 -22.59 13.33 7.01
N GLN A 122 -23.09 13.27 8.24
CA GLN A 122 -24.37 13.90 8.61
C GLN A 122 -24.20 15.34 9.06
N ALA A 123 -23.08 15.62 9.71
CA ALA A 123 -22.64 16.94 10.17
C ALA A 123 -21.12 17.01 10.05
N GLN A 124 -20.56 18.20 10.24
CA GLN A 124 -19.12 18.40 10.27
C GLN A 124 -18.44 17.40 11.23
N GLY A 125 -17.32 16.83 10.80
CA GLY A 125 -16.61 15.82 11.58
C GLY A 125 -15.16 15.65 11.16
N TRP A 126 -14.40 14.94 12.00
CA TRP A 126 -12.99 14.69 11.79
C TRP A 126 -12.77 13.29 11.25
N PHE A 127 -12.21 13.22 10.04
CA PHE A 127 -11.56 12.03 9.55
C PHE A 127 -10.12 11.97 10.06
N GLU A 128 -9.68 10.77 10.38
CA GLU A 128 -8.33 10.50 10.82
C GLU A 128 -7.81 9.20 10.20
N PHE A 129 -6.54 9.20 9.81
CA PHE A 129 -5.85 7.99 9.41
C PHE A 129 -4.49 7.91 10.11
N THR A 130 -4.16 6.73 10.60
CA THR A 130 -2.84 6.40 11.15
C THR A 130 -2.28 5.16 10.49
N ASN A 131 -0.96 5.11 10.32
CA ASN A 131 -0.25 3.88 9.99
C ASN A 131 1.14 3.87 10.63
N THR A 132 1.67 2.68 10.90
CA THR A 132 2.98 2.45 11.51
C THR A 132 3.92 1.84 10.48
N SER A 133 5.13 2.40 10.34
CA SER A 133 6.15 1.90 9.42
C SER A 133 6.47 0.43 9.68
N ILE A 134 6.54 -0.39 8.62
CA ILE A 134 7.02 -1.78 8.72
C ILE A 134 8.53 -1.84 9.00
N ASN A 135 9.27 -0.84 8.52
CA ASN A 135 10.72 -0.75 8.67
C ASN A 135 11.11 0.16 9.84
N PRO A 136 12.32 -0.02 10.40
CA PRO A 136 12.87 0.89 11.40
C PRO A 136 12.81 2.36 10.97
N PRO A 137 12.53 3.30 11.88
CA PRO A 137 12.36 3.13 13.34
C PRO A 137 10.91 2.82 13.77
N GLN A 138 10.06 2.27 12.90
CA GLN A 138 8.65 1.93 13.21
C GLN A 138 7.82 3.16 13.68
N ASN A 139 8.12 4.33 13.10
CA ASN A 139 7.34 5.53 13.37
C ASN A 139 5.87 5.34 12.97
N THR A 140 4.97 5.86 13.80
CA THR A 140 3.55 5.98 13.45
C THR A 140 3.30 7.37 12.89
N LEU A 141 2.79 7.41 11.65
CA LEU A 141 2.36 8.65 11.01
C LEU A 141 0.84 8.80 11.13
N ARG A 142 0.39 10.05 11.13
CA ARG A 142 -1.02 10.43 11.29
C ARG A 142 -1.37 11.56 10.33
N THR A 143 -2.57 11.51 9.79
CA THR A 143 -3.21 12.64 9.10
C THR A 143 -4.64 12.82 9.61
N GLN A 144 -5.10 14.06 9.62
CA GLN A 144 -6.46 14.42 10.02
C GLN A 144 -7.03 15.44 9.04
N LEU A 145 -8.32 15.33 8.77
CA LEU A 145 -9.06 16.25 7.92
C LEU A 145 -10.44 16.51 8.52
N ASN A 146 -10.75 17.79 8.71
CA ASN A 146 -12.10 18.23 9.02
C ASN A 146 -12.95 18.21 7.75
N ILE A 147 -14.03 17.46 7.76
CA ILE A 147 -14.94 17.34 6.63
C ILE A 147 -16.22 18.04 7.04
N HIS A 148 -16.56 19.09 6.30
CA HIS A 148 -17.83 19.79 6.42
C HIS A 148 -18.61 19.73 5.11
#